data_AF-A0AAN8GCY9-F1
#
_entry.id   AF-A0AAN8GCY9-F1
#
_cell.length_a   1.000
_cell.length_b   1.000
_cell.length_c   1.000
_cell.angle_alpha   90.00
_cell.angle_beta   90.00
_cell.angle_gamma   90.00
#
_symmetry.space_group_name_H-M   'P 1'
#
loop_
_entity.id
_entity.type
_entity.pdbx_description
1 polymer ?
#
loop_
_entity_poly.entity_id
_entity_poly.type
_entity_poly.pdbx_seq_one_letter_code
_entity_poly.pdbx_strand_id
1 'polypeptide(L)' 'MGKQFGNLAKVSGIVRYSLSPFEQRAFAGAVSRGLPNIWRRFTESVFKVVPPFVALYLIVDYGETKNKELARKEATQNDN' A
#
# COMPACT_ATOMS: atom_id res chain seq x y z
N MET A 1 -25.71 18.75 12.93
CA MET A 1 -25.39 19.18 11.55
C MET A 1 -25.71 18.04 10.58
N GLY A 2 -26.59 18.30 9.61
CA GLY A 2 -26.79 17.59 8.34
C GLY A 2 -26.27 16.17 8.13
N LYS A 3 -26.92 15.15 8.69
CA LYS A 3 -26.61 13.73 8.40
C LYS A 3 -27.56 13.08 7.38
N GLN A 4 -28.51 13.84 6.83
CA GLN A 4 -29.59 13.34 5.97
C GLN A 4 -29.62 14.07 4.64
N PHE A 5 -30.01 13.35 3.57
CA PHE A 5 -30.30 13.92 2.26
C PHE A 5 -31.30 15.08 2.38
N GLY A 6 -30.97 16.21 1.74
CA GLY A 6 -31.71 17.47 1.85
C GLY A 6 -31.11 18.49 2.83
N ASN A 7 -30.28 18.09 3.80
CA ASN A 7 -29.67 18.98 4.79
C ASN A 7 -28.13 18.88 4.86
N LEU A 8 -27.44 18.40 3.82
CA LEU A 8 -25.99 18.19 3.84
C LEU A 8 -25.19 19.49 3.72
N ALA A 9 -25.45 20.27 2.67
CA ALA A 9 -24.69 21.45 2.34
C ALA A 9 -25.50 22.40 1.45
N LYS A 10 -25.19 23.70 1.51
CA LYS A 10 -25.71 24.69 0.56
C LYS A 10 -24.74 24.77 -0.62
N VAL A 11 -25.18 24.30 -1.80
CA VAL A 11 -24.39 24.29 -3.05
C VAL A 11 -25.23 24.93 -4.14
N SER A 12 -24.65 25.84 -4.93
CA SER A 12 -25.33 26.55 -6.02
C SER A 12 -24.47 26.60 -7.28
N GLY A 13 -25.09 26.52 -8.45
CA GLY A 13 -24.42 26.75 -9.74
C GLY A 13 -23.61 25.57 -10.32
N ILE A 14 -23.83 24.33 -9.87
CA ILE A 14 -23.13 23.16 -10.39
C ILE A 14 -24.07 22.31 -11.26
N VAL A 15 -23.72 22.12 -12.52
CA VAL A 15 -24.40 21.19 -13.45
C VAL A 15 -23.54 19.94 -13.62
N ARG A 16 -24.14 18.75 -13.57
CA ARG A 16 -23.46 17.45 -13.76
C ARG A 16 -24.19 16.64 -14.82
N TYR A 17 -23.44 15.92 -15.64
CA TYR A 17 -23.96 15.05 -16.69
C TYR A 17 -23.60 13.60 -16.40
N SER A 18 -24.50 12.68 -16.73
CA SER A 18 -24.31 11.23 -16.55
C SER A 18 -24.97 10.47 -17.69
N LEU A 19 -24.35 9.36 -18.11
CA LEU A 19 -24.90 8.41 -19.10
C LEU A 19 -25.51 7.20 -18.39
N SER A 20 -26.47 6.53 -19.02
CA SER A 20 -27.05 5.30 -18.46
C SER A 20 -25.98 4.20 -18.34
N PRO A 21 -25.99 3.37 -17.28
CA PRO A 21 -25.04 2.27 -17.14
C PRO A 21 -25.06 1.28 -18.33
N PHE A 22 -26.22 1.12 -18.97
CA PHE A 22 -26.39 0.25 -20.14
C PHE A 22 -25.77 0.81 -21.43
N GLU A 23 -25.43 2.10 -21.43
CA GLU A 23 -24.78 2.78 -22.56
C GLU A 23 -23.25 2.89 -22.36
N GLN A 24 -22.76 2.55 -21.16
CA GLN A 24 -21.35 2.64 -20.81
C GLN A 24 -20.66 1.27 -20.88
N ARG A 25 -19.34 1.28 -21.10
CA ARG A 25 -18.51 0.07 -21.03
C ARG A 25 -17.94 -0.04 -19.62
N ALA A 26 -18.22 -1.13 -18.91
CA ALA A 26 -17.80 -1.33 -17.52
C ALA A 26 -16.27 -1.23 -17.31
N PHE A 27 -15.48 -1.68 -18.29
CA PHE A 27 -14.01 -1.68 -18.25
C PHE A 27 -13.38 -0.70 -19.25
N ALA A 28 -14.08 0.41 -19.55
CA ALA A 28 -13.54 1.44 -20.43
C ALA A 28 -12.15 1.91 -19.98
N GLY A 29 -11.14 1.77 -20.85
CA GLY A 29 -9.78 2.25 -20.58
C GLY A 29 -9.02 1.47 -19.51
N ALA A 30 -9.45 0.26 -19.13
CA ALA A 30 -8.78 -0.54 -18.09
C ALA A 30 -7.29 -0.78 -18.37
N VAL A 31 -6.93 -1.07 -19.62
CA VAL A 31 -5.52 -1.28 -20.00
C VAL A 31 -4.83 0.05 -20.31
N SER A 32 -5.39 0.85 -21.23
CA SER A 32 -4.74 2.05 -21.75
C SER A 32 -4.59 3.19 -20.74
N ARG A 33 -5.53 3.33 -19.79
CA ARG A 33 -5.46 4.33 -18.72
C ARG A 33 -5.33 3.72 -17.34
N GLY A 34 -5.95 2.55 -17.11
CA GLY A 34 -5.94 1.90 -15.81
C GLY A 34 -4.55 1.45 -15.39
N LEU A 35 -3.82 0.70 -16.24
CA LEU A 35 -2.47 0.23 -15.91
C LEU A 35 -1.48 1.37 -15.66
N PRO A 36 -1.37 2.41 -16.53
CA PRO A 36 -0.51 3.55 -16.24
C PRO A 36 -0.86 4.26 -14.93
N ASN A 37 -2.16 4.38 -14.61
CA ASN A 37 -2.60 5.01 -13.36
C ASN A 37 -2.29 4.15 -12.13
N ILE A 38 -2.38 2.81 -12.24
CA ILE A 38 -1.96 1.88 -11.18
C ILE A 38 -0.47 2.04 -10.92
N TRP A 39 0.34 2.07 -11.98
CA TRP A 39 1.79 2.28 -11.85
C TRP A 39 2.13 3.61 -11.18
N ARG A 40 1.51 4.71 -11.64
CA ARG A 40 1.67 6.03 -11.01
C ARG A 40 1.34 6.02 -9.51
N ARG A 41 0.21 5.41 -9.13
CA ARG A 41 -0.22 5.30 -7.73
C ARG A 41 0.74 4.44 -6.89
N PHE A 42 1.26 3.35 -7.47
CA PHE A 42 2.26 2.51 -6.83
C PHE A 42 3.54 3.30 -6.56
N THR A 43 4.07 4.00 -7.56
CA THR A 43 5.31 4.79 -7.43
C THR A 43 5.19 5.94 -6.42
N GLU A 44 4.00 6.54 -6.26
CA GLU A 44 3.75 7.59 -5.27
C GLU A 44 3.79 7.08 -3.81
N SER A 45 3.57 5.78 -3.62
CA SER A 45 3.43 5.17 -2.29
C SER A 45 4.64 4.32 -1.91
N VAL A 46 5.33 3.73 -2.89
CA VAL A 46 6.40 2.74 -2.66
C VAL A 46 7.49 3.25 -1.73
N PHE A 47 7.96 4.49 -1.90
CA PHE A 47 9.02 5.06 -1.06
C PHE A 47 8.58 5.46 0.35
N LYS A 48 7.27 5.55 0.60
CA LYS A 48 6.74 5.80 1.95
C LYS A 48 6.56 4.49 2.72
N VAL A 49 6.20 3.43 2.00
CA VAL A 49 5.80 2.15 2.59
C VAL A 49 6.98 1.18 2.66
N VAL A 50 7.77 1.04 1.60
CA VAL A 50 8.82 0.01 1.50
C VAL A 50 9.98 0.22 2.49
N PRO A 51 10.53 1.42 2.72
CA PRO A 51 11.69 1.59 3.60
C PRO A 51 11.53 1.01 5.02
N PRO A 52 10.45 1.28 5.77
CA PRO A 52 10.29 0.68 7.11
C PRO A 52 10.15 -0.84 7.06
N PHE A 53 9.52 -1.41 6.03
CA PHE A 53 9.42 -2.87 5.88
C PHE A 53 10.78 -3.51 5.58
N VAL A 54 11.59 -2.88 4.73
CA VAL A 54 12.95 -3.34 4.43
C VAL A 54 13.81 -3.26 5.69
N ALA A 55 13.75 -2.15 6.43
CA ALA A 55 14.48 -2.01 7.69
C ALA A 55 14.10 -3.09 8.71
N LEU A 56 12.80 -3.36 8.86
CA LEU A 56 12.31 -4.41 9.74
C LEU A 56 12.81 -5.79 9.32
N TYR A 57 12.75 -6.11 8.02
CA TYR A 57 13.25 -7.38 7.49
C TYR A 57 14.73 -7.59 7.83
N LEU A 58 15.56 -6.56 7.63
CA LEU A 58 16.99 -6.63 7.94
C LEU A 58 17.27 -6.84 9.44
N ILE A 59 16.49 -6.20 10.32
CA ILE A 59 16.63 -6.37 11.78
C ILE A 59 16.29 -7.81 12.18
N VAL A 60 15.23 -8.38 11.62
CA VAL A 60 14.81 -9.76 11.91
C VAL A 60 15.87 -10.75 11.42
N ASP A 61 16.33 -10.60 10.18
CA ASP A 61 17.35 -11.48 9.58
C ASP A 61 18.67 -11.44 10.38
N TYR A 62 19.10 -10.24 10.78
CA TYR A 62 20.26 -10.07 11.66
C TYR A 62 20.06 -10.76 13.01
N GLY A 63 18.91 -10.54 13.65
CA GLY A 63 18.58 -11.14 14.95
C GLY A 63 18.60 -12.66 14.92
N GLU A 64 18.01 -13.26 13.88
CA GLU A 64 18.04 -14.71 13.69
C GLU A 64 19.45 -15.24 13.47
N THR A 65 20.23 -14.58 12.61
CA THR A 65 21.60 -14.99 12.30
C THR A 65 22.47 -14.92 13.54
N LYS A 66 22.37 -13.82 14.31
CA LYS A 66 23.13 -13.64 15.55
C LYS A 66 22.71 -14.63 16.62
N ASN A 67 21.42 -14.91 16.77
CA ASN A 67 20.94 -15.91 17.71
C ASN A 67 21.46 -17.32 17.36
N LYS A 68 21.47 -17.68 16.07
CA LYS A 68 22.05 -18.95 15.59
C LYS A 68 23.55 -19.03 15.85
N GLU A 69 24.29 -17.93 15.71
CA GLU A 69 25.72 -17.88 16.07
C GLU A 69 25.95 -18.12 17.55
N LEU A 70 25.24 -17.40 18.42
CA LEU A 70 25.41 -17.48 19.87
C LEU A 70 24.91 -18.80 20.48
N ALA A 71 23.90 -19.43 19.87
CA ALA A 71 23.39 -20.73 20.29
C ALA A 71 24.34 -21.89 19.94
N ARG A 72 25.32 -21.69 19.06
CA ARG A 72 26.35 -22.69 18.78
C ARG A 72 27.39 -22.71 19.90
N LYS A 73 27.73 -23.90 20.38
CA LYS A 73 28.85 -24.07 21.33
C LYS A 73 30.15 -23.62 20.66
N GLU A 74 30.92 -22.80 21.36
CA GLU A 74 32.30 -22.49 20.95
C GLU A 74 33.20 -23.70 21.23
N ALA A 75 34.04 -24.07 20.25
CA ALA A 75 34.93 -25.23 20.36
C ALA A 75 35.88 -25.12 21.56
N THR A 76 36.41 -23.92 21.81
CA THR A 76 37.36 -23.62 22.88
C THR A 76 36.80 -23.80 24.30
N GLN A 77 35.47 -23.77 24.48
CA GLN A 77 34.85 -23.87 25.81
C GLN A 77 34.69 -25.33 26.30
N ASN A 78 34.87 -26.33 25.44
CA ASN A 78 34.73 -27.75 25.82
C ASN A 78 36.06 -28.44 26.15
N ASP A 79 37.20 -27.74 26.06
CA ASP A 79 38.56 -28.31 26.17
C ASP A 79 39.25 -28.06 27.53
N ASN A 80 38.50 -27.77 28.60
CA ASN A 80 39.01 -27.66 29.99
C ASN A 80 38.36 -28.68 30.92
#